data_AF-D4GLY7-F1
#
_entry.id   AF-D4GLY7-F1
#
_cell.length_a   1.000
_cell.length_b   1.000
_cell.length_c   1.000
_cell.angle_alpha   90.00
_cell.angle_beta   90.00
_cell.angle_gamma   90.00
#
_symmetry.space_group_name_H-M   'P 1'
#
loop_
_entity.id
_entity.type
_entity.pdbx_description
1 polymer ?
#
loop_
_entity_poly.entity_id
_entity_poly.type
_entity_poly.pdbx_seq_one_letter_code
_entity_poly.pdbx_strand_id
1 'polypeptide(L)'
;MAKTAENISSLVIRSHDDRQICKERSSGCATREKNQGDTNDATIDETHVPEWADKQPHYAKYEMDFHFLFRESAAFMCSSGYATDMMFNDISGEKMTAAAYFDALYAQRNRETQQCWRQETASAHQQADKFFYPAGLHALTSGIQPVLNPQIQSLLADLRGLTQGDPLADVMRAEHFHVTFLPITPARYQSPQQLPALAGLRDAFRQNVTDSSLRVDALRLVALPDQLLLAGIPEGHAVAQRASCWNALLSLEEWRDLLLQRHGGKTTPPEYWHTTLLRYRSTSLPDTLKSYFTDNMHRRYGAISGDIRLVFAVYNWAYPETITV
;
A
#
# COMPACT_ATOMS: atom_id res chain seq x y z
N MET A 1 -17.39 66.90 -25.82
CA MET A 1 -16.45 67.97 -25.41
C MET A 1 -15.69 67.43 -24.20
N ALA A 2 -14.54 66.78 -24.43
CA ALA A 2 -13.19 67.36 -24.51
C ALA A 2 -12.60 67.57 -23.09
N LYS A 3 -11.65 66.70 -22.69
CA LYS A 3 -10.18 66.96 -22.58
C LYS A 3 -9.84 67.36 -21.14
N THR A 4 -8.78 66.93 -20.44
CA THR A 4 -7.35 66.59 -20.74
C THR A 4 -6.78 66.07 -19.40
N ALA A 5 -6.04 64.97 -19.24
CA ALA A 5 -4.66 64.61 -19.65
C ALA A 5 -3.53 65.45 -19.01
N GLU A 6 -2.60 64.74 -18.30
CA GLU A 6 -1.14 64.94 -18.06
C GLU A 6 -0.79 64.35 -16.66
N ASN A 7 0.03 63.31 -16.42
CA ASN A 7 1.29 62.76 -16.95
C ASN A 7 2.55 63.54 -16.49
N ILE A 8 3.46 62.85 -15.76
CA ILE A 8 4.91 63.08 -15.49
C ILE A 8 5.33 61.91 -14.54
N SER A 9 6.00 60.83 -14.99
CA SER A 9 7.47 60.56 -15.06
C SER A 9 8.29 61.09 -13.87
N SER A 10 9.37 60.52 -13.34
CA SER A 10 10.16 59.30 -13.47
C SER A 10 11.29 59.47 -12.44
N LEU A 11 11.74 58.43 -11.73
CA LEU A 11 13.16 58.36 -11.35
C LEU A 11 13.65 56.91 -11.19
N VAL A 12 14.67 56.63 -11.98
CA VAL A 12 15.48 55.41 -12.08
C VAL A 12 16.73 55.62 -11.21
N ILE A 13 17.15 54.62 -10.43
CA ILE A 13 18.57 54.33 -10.17
C ILE A 13 18.81 52.83 -10.33
N ARG A 14 19.83 52.51 -11.12
CA ARG A 14 20.37 51.20 -11.49
C ARG A 14 21.55 50.81 -10.57
N SER A 15 21.79 49.50 -10.41
CA SER A 15 23.09 48.82 -10.66
C SER A 15 22.79 47.31 -10.83
N HIS A 16 22.90 46.70 -12.02
CA HIS A 16 24.09 46.03 -12.62
C HIS A 16 24.78 45.05 -11.65
N ASP A 17 25.20 43.82 -12.00
CA ASP A 17 25.22 42.91 -13.16
C ASP A 17 25.66 41.54 -12.51
N ASP A 18 25.34 40.32 -12.94
CA ASP A 18 26.00 39.63 -14.05
C ASP A 18 25.32 38.26 -14.37
N ARG A 19 24.87 38.16 -15.64
CA ARG A 19 25.10 37.11 -16.68
C ARG A 19 25.07 35.61 -16.32
N GLN A 20 24.09 34.88 -16.88
CA GLN A 20 24.11 34.10 -18.17
C GLN A 20 25.03 32.86 -18.14
N ILE A 21 24.54 31.67 -18.52
CA ILE A 21 24.58 31.15 -19.90
C ILE A 21 23.52 30.05 -20.11
N CYS A 22 22.78 30.15 -21.22
CA CYS A 22 22.08 29.07 -21.92
C CYS A 22 22.47 29.16 -23.42
N LYS A 23 22.82 28.03 -24.05
CA LYS A 23 22.77 27.78 -25.52
C LYS A 23 22.69 26.26 -25.72
N GLU A 24 21.54 25.75 -26.16
CA GLU A 24 21.22 25.39 -27.56
C GLU A 24 22.08 24.26 -28.15
N ARG A 25 21.44 23.16 -28.56
CA ARG A 25 21.92 22.31 -29.65
C ARG A 25 20.76 21.86 -30.55
N SER A 26 21.00 22.09 -31.83
CA SER A 26 20.21 21.75 -33.00
C SER A 26 20.77 20.50 -33.72
N SER A 27 19.86 19.88 -34.46
CA SER A 27 19.95 18.90 -35.58
C SER A 27 21.26 18.72 -36.35
N GLY A 28 21.51 17.49 -36.84
CA GLY A 28 22.40 17.23 -37.99
C GLY A 28 22.72 15.74 -38.25
N CYS A 29 22.70 15.33 -39.52
CA CYS A 29 22.71 13.96 -40.07
C CYS A 29 24.10 13.50 -40.59
N ALA A 30 24.26 12.18 -40.79
CA ALA A 30 25.01 11.47 -41.87
C ALA A 30 26.33 10.69 -41.60
N THR A 31 26.22 9.35 -41.76
CA THR A 31 27.01 8.37 -42.58
C THR A 31 28.44 7.83 -42.27
N ARG A 32 28.53 6.48 -42.39
CA ARG A 32 29.64 5.55 -42.84
C ARG A 32 30.86 5.37 -41.92
N GLU A 33 31.59 4.25 -41.83
CA GLU A 33 31.79 3.02 -42.63
C GLU A 33 32.45 1.88 -41.76
N LYS A 34 32.63 0.68 -42.35
CA LYS A 34 33.00 -0.65 -41.79
C LYS A 34 34.42 -0.80 -41.19
N ASN A 35 34.62 -1.79 -40.28
CA ASN A 35 35.57 -2.90 -40.47
C ASN A 35 35.53 -4.02 -39.40
N GLN A 36 36.00 -5.19 -39.82
CA GLN A 36 35.96 -6.54 -39.25
C GLN A 36 37.21 -6.86 -38.39
N GLY A 37 37.10 -7.80 -37.42
CA GLY A 37 38.28 -8.47 -36.83
C GLY A 37 38.02 -9.16 -35.48
N ASP A 38 38.15 -10.50 -35.46
CA ASP A 38 38.09 -11.39 -34.30
C ASP A 38 39.10 -11.06 -33.19
N THR A 39 38.76 -11.36 -31.93
CA THR A 39 39.48 -12.30 -31.04
C THR A 39 38.93 -12.25 -29.60
N ASN A 40 38.97 -13.43 -28.96
CA ASN A 40 38.57 -13.71 -27.58
C ASN A 40 39.29 -12.84 -26.54
N ASP A 41 38.52 -12.20 -25.66
CA ASP A 41 38.76 -12.19 -24.21
C ASP A 41 37.50 -11.59 -23.53
N ALA A 42 36.69 -12.42 -22.90
CA ALA A 42 35.56 -11.95 -22.09
C ALA A 42 36.02 -11.86 -20.64
N THR A 43 36.69 -10.75 -20.33
CA THR A 43 36.70 -10.14 -19.01
C THR A 43 35.26 -10.02 -18.51
N ILE A 44 35.01 -10.50 -17.30
CA ILE A 44 33.73 -10.32 -16.59
C ILE A 44 33.59 -8.81 -16.32
N ASP A 45 32.73 -8.16 -17.09
CA ASP A 45 32.28 -6.79 -16.84
C ASP A 45 31.19 -6.83 -15.75
N GLU A 46 31.56 -6.43 -14.53
CA GLU A 46 30.68 -6.29 -13.36
C GLU A 46 29.67 -5.12 -13.48
N THR A 47 29.28 -4.69 -14.69
CA THR A 47 28.28 -3.63 -14.85
C THR A 47 27.05 -3.99 -15.69
N HIS A 48 26.88 -5.26 -16.05
CA HIS A 48 25.66 -5.69 -16.74
C HIS A 48 24.49 -5.95 -15.78
N VAL A 49 23.79 -4.87 -15.42
CA VAL A 49 22.45 -4.92 -14.85
C VAL A 49 21.52 -5.49 -15.93
N PRO A 50 20.86 -6.66 -15.73
CA PRO A 50 20.04 -7.24 -16.77
C PRO A 50 18.81 -6.35 -17.06
N GLU A 51 18.43 -6.24 -18.33
CA GLU A 51 17.41 -5.32 -18.91
C GLU A 51 16.00 -5.41 -18.26
N TRP A 52 15.75 -6.38 -17.37
CA TRP A 52 14.54 -6.45 -16.56
C TRP A 52 14.58 -5.54 -15.31
N ALA A 53 15.76 -5.12 -14.85
CA ALA A 53 15.91 -4.25 -13.69
C ALA A 53 15.55 -2.78 -14.01
N ASP A 54 15.77 -2.33 -15.25
CA ASP A 54 15.36 -0.99 -15.74
C ASP A 54 13.88 -0.91 -16.13
N LYS A 55 13.21 -2.05 -16.24
CA LYS A 55 11.77 -2.15 -16.46
C LYS A 55 11.04 -2.64 -15.21
N GLN A 56 11.54 -2.30 -14.01
CA GLN A 56 10.72 -2.41 -12.81
C GLN A 56 9.52 -1.47 -13.00
N PRO A 57 8.30 -2.00 -13.16
CA PRO A 57 7.16 -1.13 -13.19
C PRO A 57 7.08 -0.46 -11.81
N HIS A 58 6.78 0.83 -11.82
CA HIS A 58 6.79 1.79 -10.72
C HIS A 58 5.95 1.40 -9.46
N TYR A 59 5.56 0.14 -9.26
CA TYR A 59 4.66 -0.33 -8.22
C TYR A 59 5.20 -0.25 -6.80
N ALA A 60 6.53 -0.38 -6.59
CA ALA A 60 7.11 -0.04 -5.30
C ALA A 60 6.84 1.44 -4.97
N LYS A 61 6.86 2.31 -5.99
CA LYS A 61 6.59 3.75 -5.85
C LYS A 61 5.14 4.05 -5.42
N TYR A 62 4.15 3.22 -5.75
CA TYR A 62 2.73 3.56 -5.58
C TYR A 62 2.10 3.13 -4.24
N GLU A 63 2.74 2.22 -3.49
CA GLU A 63 2.58 2.16 -2.03
C GLU A 63 3.55 3.16 -1.36
N MET A 64 4.75 3.41 -1.91
CA MET A 64 5.72 4.36 -1.35
C MET A 64 5.27 5.83 -1.34
N ASP A 65 4.49 6.31 -2.32
CA ASP A 65 3.99 7.70 -2.34
C ASP A 65 2.94 7.94 -1.22
N PHE A 66 2.40 6.88 -0.59
CA PHE A 66 1.61 6.98 0.64
C PHE A 66 2.43 6.96 1.94
N HIS A 67 3.73 6.65 1.85
CA HIS A 67 4.61 6.47 3.01
C HIS A 67 5.53 7.68 3.28
N PHE A 68 5.51 8.72 2.45
CA PHE A 68 6.30 9.94 2.68
C PHE A 68 5.76 10.81 3.84
N LEU A 69 4.71 10.38 4.56
CA LEU A 69 4.13 11.11 5.69
C LEU A 69 4.32 10.47 7.08
N PHE A 70 5.11 9.39 7.25
CA PHE A 70 5.39 8.89 8.60
C PHE A 70 6.87 8.64 8.90
N ARG A 71 7.37 9.46 9.82
CA ARG A 71 8.50 9.18 10.71
C ARG A 71 8.04 8.26 11.86
N GLU A 72 8.98 7.40 12.24
CA GLU A 72 9.13 6.62 13.49
C GLU A 72 7.99 6.57 14.50
N SER A 73 7.57 5.34 14.84
CA SER A 73 7.16 4.81 16.16
C SER A 73 6.46 3.46 15.90
N ALA A 74 6.80 2.28 16.41
CA ALA A 74 7.76 1.85 17.41
C ALA A 74 8.22 0.44 17.05
N ALA A 75 9.53 0.23 16.94
CA ALA A 75 10.13 -1.09 16.89
C ALA A 75 11.00 -1.22 18.14
N PHE A 76 10.54 -1.93 19.17
CA PHE A 76 11.47 -2.41 20.20
C PHE A 76 10.98 -3.65 20.96
N MET A 77 11.83 -4.69 20.88
CA MET A 77 12.04 -5.83 21.79
C MET A 77 11.07 -7.01 21.74
N CYS A 78 11.46 -8.04 20.98
CA CYS A 78 11.27 -9.43 21.40
C CYS A 78 12.54 -9.94 22.09
N SER A 79 12.49 -10.12 23.40
CA SER A 79 13.07 -11.30 24.07
C SER A 79 12.54 -11.39 25.50
N SER A 80 12.35 -12.63 25.96
CA SER A 80 11.80 -13.08 27.25
C SER A 80 10.28 -13.07 27.36
N GLY A 81 9.75 -14.29 27.47
CA GLY A 81 8.33 -14.59 27.45
C GLY A 81 7.61 -14.17 28.73
N TYR A 82 6.47 -13.52 28.55
CA TYR A 82 5.25 -13.76 29.30
C TYR A 82 4.10 -13.41 28.35
N ALA A 83 3.34 -14.43 27.96
CA ALA A 83 2.09 -14.25 27.24
C ALA A 83 1.06 -13.66 28.22
N THR A 84 0.93 -12.32 28.27
CA THR A 84 -0.36 -11.64 28.57
C THR A 84 -0.38 -10.13 28.33
N ASP A 85 0.74 -9.42 28.14
CA ASP A 85 0.70 -7.97 27.88
C ASP A 85 1.62 -7.59 26.71
N MET A 86 1.06 -7.54 25.49
CA MET A 86 1.72 -6.78 24.42
C MET A 86 1.63 -5.30 24.78
N MET A 87 2.79 -4.68 25.00
CA MET A 87 2.90 -3.26 25.35
C MET A 87 2.78 -2.43 24.06
N PHE A 88 1.65 -1.76 23.89
CA PHE A 88 1.49 -0.71 22.88
C PHE A 88 1.89 0.60 23.54
N ASN A 89 2.99 1.22 23.12
CA ASN A 89 3.43 2.49 23.70
C ASN A 89 2.94 3.64 22.82
N ASP A 90 2.36 4.67 23.42
CA ASP A 90 2.16 5.96 22.75
C ASP A 90 3.51 6.69 22.57
N ILE A 91 3.52 7.77 21.78
CA ILE A 91 4.63 8.71 21.57
C ILE A 91 5.17 9.27 22.90
N SER A 92 4.34 9.27 23.96
CA SER A 92 4.69 9.68 25.33
C SER A 92 5.31 8.57 26.20
N GLY A 93 5.35 7.32 25.73
CA GLY A 93 5.82 6.16 26.50
C GLY A 93 4.80 5.59 27.49
N GLU A 94 3.55 6.04 27.48
CA GLU A 94 2.47 5.44 28.28
C GLU A 94 1.99 4.11 27.68
N LYS A 95 1.70 3.13 28.56
CA LYS A 95 1.11 1.84 28.19
C LYS A 95 -0.32 2.04 27.71
N MET A 96 -0.57 1.83 26.43
CA MET A 96 -1.90 1.77 25.85
C MET A 96 -2.41 0.33 25.80
N THR A 97 -3.73 0.16 25.93
CA THR A 97 -4.37 -1.10 25.57
C THR A 97 -4.33 -1.27 24.05
N ALA A 98 -4.40 -2.52 23.56
CA ALA A 98 -4.49 -2.80 22.12
C ALA A 98 -5.64 -2.02 21.45
N ALA A 99 -6.79 -1.96 22.11
CA ALA A 99 -7.95 -1.24 21.60
C ALA A 99 -7.68 0.26 21.47
N ALA A 100 -7.07 0.89 22.49
CA ALA A 100 -6.72 2.30 22.44
C ALA A 100 -5.68 2.60 21.34
N TYR A 101 -4.69 1.73 21.16
CA TYR A 101 -3.70 1.87 20.09
C TYR A 101 -4.34 1.85 18.70
N PHE A 102 -5.14 0.84 18.39
CA PHE A 102 -5.81 0.75 17.08
C PHE A 102 -6.84 1.87 16.88
N ASP A 103 -7.53 2.30 17.94
CA ASP A 103 -8.42 3.46 17.90
C ASP A 103 -7.68 4.72 17.48
N ALA A 104 -6.53 5.00 18.12
CA ALA A 104 -5.69 6.15 17.80
C ALA A 104 -5.13 6.06 16.38
N LEU A 105 -4.63 4.88 15.98
CA LEU A 105 -4.05 4.61 14.67
C LEU A 105 -5.04 4.90 13.53
N TYR A 106 -6.26 4.35 13.63
CA TYR A 106 -7.29 4.54 12.61
C TYR A 106 -7.86 5.96 12.61
N ALA A 107 -8.03 6.57 13.79
CA ALA A 107 -8.46 7.96 13.88
C ALA A 107 -7.44 8.92 13.28
N GLN A 108 -6.14 8.69 13.51
CA GLN A 108 -5.06 9.48 12.93
C GLN A 108 -5.06 9.39 11.40
N ARG A 109 -5.13 8.17 10.86
CA ARG A 109 -5.19 7.96 9.40
C ARG A 109 -6.38 8.67 8.75
N ASN A 110 -7.54 8.63 9.40
CA ASN A 110 -8.73 9.30 8.91
C ASN A 110 -8.56 10.82 8.91
N ARG A 111 -7.99 11.40 9.98
CA ARG A 111 -7.71 12.84 10.05
C ARG A 111 -6.77 13.31 8.95
N GLU A 112 -5.71 12.55 8.69
CA GLU A 112 -4.73 12.85 7.63
C GLU A 112 -5.37 12.79 6.26
N THR A 113 -6.11 11.72 5.97
CA THR A 113 -6.79 11.56 4.69
C THR A 113 -7.80 12.69 4.45
N GLN A 114 -8.59 13.05 5.47
CA GLN A 114 -9.50 14.19 5.37
C GLN A 114 -8.75 15.52 5.20
N GLN A 115 -7.55 15.67 5.77
CA GLN A 115 -6.71 16.84 5.53
C GLN A 115 -6.22 16.89 4.09
N CYS A 116 -5.77 15.77 3.53
CA CYS A 116 -5.41 15.66 2.11
C CYS A 116 -6.60 16.08 1.24
N TRP A 117 -7.79 15.53 1.47
CA TRP A 117 -8.99 15.88 0.71
C TRP A 117 -9.36 17.35 0.79
N ARG A 118 -9.18 18.02 1.94
CA ARG A 118 -9.43 19.47 2.08
C ARG A 118 -8.43 20.34 1.31
N GLN A 119 -7.24 19.81 1.05
CA GLN A 119 -6.15 20.53 0.38
C GLN A 119 -6.11 20.28 -1.14
N GLU A 120 -6.97 19.39 -1.65
CA GLU A 120 -7.02 19.06 -3.07
C GLU A 120 -7.52 20.23 -3.90
N THR A 121 -6.81 20.51 -5.00
CA THR A 121 -7.26 21.40 -6.05
C THR A 121 -8.17 20.66 -7.02
N ALA A 122 -9.03 21.36 -7.74
CA ALA A 122 -9.91 20.75 -8.75
C ALA A 122 -9.15 19.89 -9.79
N SER A 123 -7.89 20.21 -10.07
CA SER A 123 -7.00 19.45 -10.97
C SER A 123 -6.60 18.05 -10.44
N ALA A 124 -6.73 17.78 -9.14
CA ALA A 124 -6.42 16.46 -8.56
C ALA A 124 -7.35 15.36 -9.11
N HIS A 125 -8.56 15.70 -9.55
CA HIS A 125 -9.55 14.76 -10.06
C HIS A 125 -9.25 14.25 -11.49
N GLN A 126 -8.22 14.79 -12.16
CA GLN A 126 -8.01 14.57 -13.61
C GLN A 126 -7.01 13.45 -13.95
N GLN A 127 -6.40 12.78 -12.97
CA GLN A 127 -5.44 11.69 -13.22
C GLN A 127 -6.11 10.31 -13.11
N ALA A 128 -7.06 10.06 -14.01
CA ALA A 128 -7.69 8.75 -14.17
C ALA A 128 -6.81 7.83 -15.00
N ASP A 129 -5.78 7.22 -14.40
CA ASP A 129 -5.03 6.11 -15.01
C ASP A 129 -4.25 5.27 -14.00
N LYS A 130 -4.68 5.29 -12.73
CA LYS A 130 -4.02 4.51 -11.69
C LYS A 130 -4.30 3.02 -11.89
N PHE A 131 -3.24 2.23 -12.06
CA PHE A 131 -3.27 0.78 -12.02
C PHE A 131 -2.70 0.30 -10.68
N PHE A 132 -3.55 -0.37 -9.89
CA PHE A 132 -3.18 -0.83 -8.56
C PHE A 132 -2.32 -2.11 -8.58
N TYR A 133 -2.62 -3.04 -9.49
CA TYR A 133 -1.97 -4.34 -9.55
C TYR A 133 -1.81 -4.81 -11.00
N PRO A 134 -0.73 -5.56 -11.30
CA PRO A 134 -0.56 -6.19 -12.59
C PRO A 134 -1.67 -7.23 -12.84
N ALA A 135 -2.29 -7.15 -14.01
CA ALA A 135 -3.44 -7.99 -14.36
C ALA A 135 -3.05 -9.47 -14.39
N GLY A 136 -3.86 -10.31 -13.74
CA GLY A 136 -3.71 -11.77 -13.76
C GLY A 136 -2.52 -12.35 -12.98
N LEU A 137 -1.68 -11.50 -12.37
CA LEU A 137 -0.58 -11.97 -11.54
C LEU A 137 -1.04 -12.18 -10.09
N HIS A 138 -0.52 -13.24 -9.51
CA HIS A 138 -0.81 -13.68 -8.16
C HIS A 138 0.36 -13.33 -7.23
N ALA A 139 0.01 -13.16 -5.97
CA ALA A 139 0.93 -13.02 -4.86
C ALA A 139 0.75 -14.20 -3.89
N LEU A 140 1.80 -14.54 -3.17
CA LEU A 140 1.67 -15.32 -1.95
C LEU A 140 1.29 -14.37 -0.81
N THR A 141 0.23 -14.71 -0.09
CA THR A 141 -0.31 -13.95 1.02
C THR A 141 -0.96 -14.88 2.03
N SER A 142 -1.43 -14.34 3.14
CA SER A 142 -2.17 -15.10 4.14
C SER A 142 -3.26 -14.27 4.77
N GLY A 143 -4.31 -14.91 5.27
CA GLY A 143 -5.46 -14.23 5.85
C GLY A 143 -6.71 -15.09 5.92
N ILE A 144 -7.83 -14.43 6.18
CA ILE A 144 -9.14 -15.05 6.34
C ILE A 144 -10.09 -14.62 5.22
N GLN A 145 -11.04 -15.50 4.89
CA GLN A 145 -12.19 -15.19 4.04
C GLN A 145 -13.46 -15.46 4.88
N PRO A 146 -13.87 -14.49 5.70
CA PRO A 146 -14.90 -14.69 6.71
C PRO A 146 -16.31 -14.72 6.11
N VAL A 147 -17.25 -15.31 6.85
CA VAL A 147 -18.68 -15.13 6.57
C VAL A 147 -19.07 -13.69 6.92
N LEU A 148 -19.77 -13.01 6.02
CA LEU A 148 -20.13 -11.60 6.20
C LEU A 148 -21.38 -11.44 7.07
N ASN A 149 -21.27 -10.57 8.08
CA ASN A 149 -22.43 -10.14 8.85
C ASN A 149 -23.31 -9.16 8.03
N PRO A 150 -24.59 -8.97 8.41
CA PRO A 150 -25.51 -8.11 7.66
C PRO A 150 -25.06 -6.65 7.53
N GLN A 151 -24.32 -6.10 8.50
CA GLN A 151 -23.84 -4.72 8.45
C GLN A 151 -22.78 -4.54 7.35
N ILE A 152 -21.88 -5.50 7.19
CA ILE A 152 -20.88 -5.50 6.13
C ILE A 152 -21.54 -5.71 4.76
N GLN A 153 -22.54 -6.59 4.68
CA GLN A 153 -23.31 -6.77 3.44
C GLN A 153 -24.01 -5.49 3.01
N SER A 154 -24.65 -4.78 3.96
CA SER A 154 -25.27 -3.47 3.70
C SER A 154 -24.25 -2.43 3.27
N LEU A 155 -23.09 -2.37 3.93
CA LEU A 155 -22.01 -1.46 3.55
C LEU A 155 -21.53 -1.67 2.11
N LEU A 156 -21.33 -2.93 1.71
CA LEU A 156 -20.95 -3.24 0.32
C LEU A 156 -22.06 -2.88 -0.67
N ALA A 157 -23.34 -3.05 -0.29
CA ALA A 157 -24.47 -2.66 -1.12
C ALA A 157 -24.53 -1.14 -1.31
N ASP A 158 -24.35 -0.36 -0.25
CA ASP A 158 -24.30 1.10 -0.30
C ASP A 158 -23.19 1.58 -1.24
N LEU A 159 -21.98 1.05 -1.08
CA LEU A 159 -20.83 1.42 -1.92
C LEU A 159 -21.07 1.09 -3.40
N ARG A 160 -21.69 -0.05 -3.72
CA ARG A 160 -22.07 -0.39 -5.10
C ARG A 160 -23.14 0.54 -5.64
N GLY A 161 -24.11 0.95 -4.82
CA GLY A 161 -25.13 1.92 -5.21
C GLY A 161 -24.52 3.29 -5.54
N LEU A 162 -23.61 3.79 -4.70
CA LEU A 162 -22.94 5.07 -4.90
C LEU A 162 -22.01 5.12 -6.11
N THR A 163 -21.52 3.96 -6.54
CA THR A 163 -20.56 3.83 -7.66
C THR A 163 -21.16 3.14 -8.88
N GLN A 164 -22.49 3.04 -8.94
CA GLN A 164 -23.16 2.37 -10.03
C GLN A 164 -22.84 3.04 -11.37
N GLY A 165 -22.21 2.29 -12.28
CA GLY A 165 -21.81 2.79 -13.60
C GLY A 165 -20.52 3.61 -13.60
N ASP A 166 -19.83 3.74 -12.46
CA ASP A 166 -18.53 4.40 -12.38
C ASP A 166 -17.39 3.44 -12.78
N PRO A 167 -16.70 3.67 -13.91
CA PRO A 167 -15.63 2.79 -14.38
C PRO A 167 -14.33 2.90 -13.58
N LEU A 168 -14.21 3.90 -12.70
CA LEU A 168 -13.03 4.11 -11.86
C LEU A 168 -13.15 3.40 -10.52
N ALA A 169 -14.35 3.03 -10.10
CA ALA A 169 -14.60 2.35 -8.84
C ALA A 169 -14.47 0.83 -8.96
N ASP A 170 -13.53 0.25 -8.22
CA ASP A 170 -13.42 -1.19 -7.98
C ASP A 170 -13.91 -1.51 -6.57
N VAL A 171 -15.16 -1.96 -6.46
CA VAL A 171 -15.81 -2.31 -5.18
C VAL A 171 -15.65 -3.81 -4.90
N MET A 172 -15.23 -4.11 -3.67
CA MET A 172 -15.07 -5.48 -3.18
C MET A 172 -16.35 -6.31 -3.35
N ARG A 173 -16.18 -7.50 -3.92
CA ARG A 173 -17.25 -8.49 -4.03
C ARG A 173 -17.41 -9.22 -2.71
N ALA A 174 -18.64 -9.62 -2.37
CA ALA A 174 -18.91 -10.21 -1.06
C ALA A 174 -18.19 -11.56 -0.90
N GLU A 175 -18.22 -12.36 -1.96
CA GLU A 175 -17.54 -13.64 -2.09
C GLU A 175 -16.01 -13.54 -2.09
N HIS A 176 -15.45 -12.36 -2.34
CA HIS A 176 -14.00 -12.10 -2.36
C HIS A 176 -13.51 -11.36 -1.12
N PHE A 177 -14.42 -11.01 -0.21
CA PHE A 177 -14.09 -10.28 1.00
C PHE A 177 -13.10 -11.07 1.84
N HIS A 178 -11.97 -10.43 2.16
CA HIS A 178 -10.89 -11.06 2.91
C HIS A 178 -10.23 -10.03 3.82
N VAL A 179 -9.73 -10.50 4.97
CA VAL A 179 -8.79 -9.71 5.78
C VAL A 179 -7.43 -10.37 5.70
N THR A 180 -6.45 -9.57 5.29
CA THR A 180 -5.08 -10.06 5.16
C THR A 180 -4.42 -10.15 6.53
N PHE A 181 -3.91 -11.33 6.87
CA PHE A 181 -3.05 -11.56 8.02
C PHE A 181 -1.62 -11.11 7.71
N LEU A 182 -1.03 -11.57 6.62
CA LEU A 182 0.30 -11.14 6.19
C LEU A 182 0.45 -11.26 4.67
N PRO A 183 0.59 -10.14 3.91
CA PRO A 183 1.05 -10.18 2.53
C PRO A 183 2.54 -10.54 2.49
N ILE A 184 2.92 -11.52 1.67
CA ILE A 184 4.29 -12.06 1.68
C ILE A 184 5.09 -11.60 0.46
N THR A 185 4.51 -11.66 -0.74
CA THR A 185 5.19 -11.26 -1.98
C THR A 185 4.43 -10.19 -2.74
N PRO A 186 5.10 -9.43 -3.64
CA PRO A 186 4.40 -8.71 -4.71
C PRO A 186 3.62 -9.67 -5.59
N ALA A 187 2.61 -9.15 -6.29
CA ALA A 187 1.89 -9.90 -7.32
C ALA A 187 2.78 -10.01 -8.57
N ARG A 188 3.37 -11.19 -8.79
CA ARG A 188 4.33 -11.40 -9.88
C ARG A 188 4.35 -12.81 -10.47
N TYR A 189 3.50 -13.69 -9.95
CA TYR A 189 3.51 -15.11 -10.30
C TYR A 189 2.27 -15.47 -11.14
N GLN A 190 2.48 -16.32 -12.13
CA GLN A 190 1.41 -16.92 -12.92
C GLN A 190 0.95 -18.25 -12.31
N SER A 191 1.84 -18.94 -11.59
CA SER A 191 1.52 -20.22 -10.96
C SER A 191 2.30 -20.44 -9.65
N PRO A 192 1.80 -21.28 -8.73
CA PRO A 192 2.48 -21.57 -7.47
C PRO A 192 3.87 -22.21 -7.65
N GLN A 193 4.13 -22.88 -8.77
CA GLN A 193 5.43 -23.53 -9.06
C GLN A 193 6.57 -22.52 -9.23
N GLN A 194 6.27 -21.24 -9.44
CA GLN A 194 7.25 -20.16 -9.53
C GLN A 194 7.69 -19.64 -8.15
N LEU A 195 7.04 -20.06 -7.05
CA LEU A 195 7.40 -19.65 -5.71
C LEU A 195 8.73 -20.30 -5.29
N PRO A 196 9.71 -19.52 -4.78
CA PRO A 196 10.97 -20.09 -4.31
C PRO A 196 10.75 -20.87 -3.01
N ALA A 197 11.58 -21.88 -2.73
CA ALA A 197 11.77 -22.47 -1.39
C ALA A 197 10.49 -22.63 -0.52
N LEU A 198 9.40 -23.15 -1.10
CA LEU A 198 8.07 -23.15 -0.44
C LEU A 198 8.02 -24.01 0.84
N ALA A 199 8.87 -25.03 0.95
CA ALA A 199 8.96 -25.87 2.15
C ALA A 199 9.37 -25.06 3.38
N GLY A 200 10.44 -24.27 3.28
CA GLY A 200 10.93 -23.44 4.39
C GLY A 200 9.90 -22.40 4.84
N LEU A 201 9.15 -21.81 3.89
CA LEU A 201 8.06 -20.90 4.21
C LEU A 201 6.91 -21.60 4.91
N ARG A 202 6.49 -22.79 4.45
CA ARG A 202 5.43 -23.56 5.10
C ARG A 202 5.80 -23.90 6.54
N ASP A 203 7.05 -24.32 6.76
CA ASP A 203 7.53 -24.64 8.10
C ASP A 203 7.58 -23.39 9.00
N ALA A 204 8.09 -22.27 8.50
CA ALA A 204 8.08 -21.00 9.22
C ALA A 204 6.65 -20.57 9.55
N PHE A 205 5.71 -20.68 8.60
CA PHE A 205 4.31 -20.35 8.83
C PHE A 205 3.69 -21.25 9.90
N ARG A 206 3.85 -22.57 9.79
CA ARG A 206 3.30 -23.56 10.74
C ARG A 206 3.80 -23.35 12.17
N GLN A 207 5.08 -22.99 12.32
CA GLN A 207 5.70 -22.80 13.64
C GLN A 207 5.28 -21.49 14.31
N ASN A 208 4.89 -20.48 13.53
CA ASN A 208 4.61 -19.13 14.04
C ASN A 208 3.12 -18.75 14.03
N VAL A 209 2.29 -19.50 13.30
CA VAL A 209 0.83 -19.39 13.29
C VAL A 209 0.28 -20.66 13.94
N THR A 210 0.30 -20.69 15.27
CA THR A 210 -0.07 -21.85 16.09
C THR A 210 -1.56 -21.91 16.40
N ASP A 211 -2.23 -20.77 16.45
CA ASP A 211 -3.69 -20.63 16.41
C ASP A 211 -4.10 -20.06 15.05
N SER A 212 -4.78 -20.89 14.26
CA SER A 212 -5.31 -20.48 12.96
C SER A 212 -6.52 -19.58 13.07
N SER A 213 -7.21 -19.50 14.21
CA SER A 213 -8.38 -18.63 14.36
C SER A 213 -7.94 -17.17 14.42
N LEU A 214 -8.49 -16.36 13.51
CA LEU A 214 -8.40 -14.91 13.57
C LEU A 214 -9.79 -14.32 13.75
N ARG A 215 -9.96 -13.55 14.83
CA ARG A 215 -11.07 -12.63 15.01
C ARG A 215 -10.60 -11.19 14.93
N VAL A 216 -11.39 -10.36 14.25
CA VAL A 216 -11.20 -8.91 14.18
C VAL A 216 -12.51 -8.23 14.59
N ASP A 217 -12.46 -7.50 15.70
CA ASP A 217 -13.58 -6.81 16.33
C ASP A 217 -13.61 -5.31 15.98
N ALA A 218 -14.70 -4.63 16.38
CA ALA A 218 -14.86 -3.19 16.29
C ALA A 218 -14.55 -2.62 14.90
N LEU A 219 -15.03 -3.32 13.86
CA LEU A 219 -14.83 -2.94 12.47
C LEU A 219 -15.39 -1.53 12.20
N ARG A 220 -14.61 -0.69 11.53
CA ARG A 220 -14.94 0.71 11.22
C ARG A 220 -14.35 1.11 9.88
N LEU A 221 -14.87 2.17 9.28
CA LEU A 221 -14.31 2.72 8.05
C LEU A 221 -12.99 3.43 8.34
N VAL A 222 -12.00 3.15 7.49
CA VAL A 222 -10.74 3.89 7.40
C VAL A 222 -10.56 4.33 5.95
N ALA A 223 -10.21 5.58 5.74
CA ALA A 223 -9.98 6.11 4.41
C ALA A 223 -8.49 6.21 4.09
N LEU A 224 -8.17 6.00 2.83
CA LEU A 224 -6.99 6.54 2.16
C LEU A 224 -7.47 7.51 1.07
N PRO A 225 -6.62 8.40 0.56
CA PRO A 225 -6.96 9.34 -0.50
C PRO A 225 -7.85 8.78 -1.60
N ASP A 226 -7.57 7.58 -2.10
CA ASP A 226 -8.25 6.91 -3.22
C ASP A 226 -8.91 5.56 -2.84
N GLN A 227 -9.03 5.23 -1.56
CA GLN A 227 -9.55 3.94 -1.11
C GLN A 227 -10.42 4.05 0.14
N LEU A 228 -11.38 3.13 0.26
CA LEU A 228 -12.10 2.90 1.50
C LEU A 228 -11.75 1.50 2.02
N LEU A 229 -11.41 1.44 3.30
CA LEU A 229 -11.04 0.24 4.02
C LEU A 229 -12.07 -0.03 5.12
N LEU A 230 -12.23 -1.30 5.47
CA LEU A 230 -12.84 -1.71 6.73
C LEU A 230 -11.74 -2.26 7.63
N ALA A 231 -11.46 -1.58 8.72
CA ALA A 231 -10.39 -1.95 9.65
C ALA A 231 -10.95 -2.21 11.05
N GLY A 232 -10.29 -3.07 11.81
CA GLY A 232 -10.71 -3.42 13.16
C GLY A 232 -9.57 -3.78 14.08
N ILE A 233 -9.93 -4.29 15.25
CA ILE A 233 -9.01 -4.65 16.33
C ILE A 233 -8.86 -6.17 16.32
N PRO A 234 -7.66 -6.70 16.01
CA PRO A 234 -7.42 -8.13 16.12
C PRO A 234 -7.37 -8.59 17.59
N GLU A 235 -7.59 -9.87 17.82
CA GLU A 235 -7.23 -10.49 19.10
C GLU A 235 -5.71 -10.41 19.35
N GLY A 236 -5.32 -10.33 20.63
CA GLY A 236 -3.94 -10.08 21.03
C GLY A 236 -2.94 -11.13 20.51
N HIS A 237 -3.31 -12.42 20.53
CA HIS A 237 -2.42 -13.47 20.03
C HIS A 237 -2.14 -13.31 18.53
N ALA A 238 -3.11 -12.84 17.74
CA ALA A 238 -2.94 -12.67 16.30
C ALA A 238 -1.85 -11.64 15.96
N VAL A 239 -1.71 -10.57 16.74
CA VAL A 239 -0.63 -9.59 16.57
C VAL A 239 0.74 -10.21 16.85
N ALA A 240 0.85 -10.95 17.95
CA ALA A 240 2.09 -11.65 18.31
C ALA A 240 2.48 -12.69 17.23
N GLN A 241 1.52 -13.48 16.75
CA GLN A 241 1.74 -14.44 15.67
C GLN A 241 2.15 -13.77 14.36
N ARG A 242 1.52 -12.64 13.98
CA ARG A 242 1.90 -11.87 12.78
C ARG A 242 3.35 -11.41 12.89
N ALA A 243 3.75 -10.88 14.05
CA ALA A 243 5.12 -10.43 14.29
C ALA A 243 6.13 -11.60 14.28
N SER A 244 5.79 -12.73 14.89
CA SER A 244 6.64 -13.92 14.90
C SER A 244 6.82 -14.48 13.49
N CYS A 245 5.73 -14.62 12.73
CA CYS A 245 5.76 -15.08 11.35
C CYS A 245 6.55 -14.12 10.46
N TRP A 246 6.38 -12.81 10.64
CA TRP A 246 7.16 -11.79 9.94
C TRP A 246 8.67 -11.97 10.16
N ASN A 247 9.10 -12.07 11.44
CA ASN A 247 10.51 -12.22 11.78
C ASN A 247 11.10 -13.54 11.28
N ALA A 248 10.33 -14.62 11.33
CA ALA A 248 10.73 -15.90 10.76
C ALA A 248 10.97 -15.79 9.24
N LEU A 249 10.05 -15.16 8.50
CA LEU A 249 10.19 -14.97 7.06
C LEU A 249 11.35 -14.01 6.70
N LEU A 250 11.57 -12.95 7.47
CA LEU A 250 12.75 -12.08 7.29
C LEU A 250 14.07 -12.83 7.53
N SER A 251 14.07 -13.90 8.32
CA SER A 251 15.26 -14.70 8.57
C SER A 251 15.61 -15.64 7.42
N LEU A 252 14.65 -15.93 6.52
CA LEU A 252 14.86 -16.74 5.32
C LEU A 252 15.30 -15.86 4.14
N GLU A 253 16.50 -16.12 3.60
CA GLU A 253 17.10 -15.31 2.55
C GLU A 253 16.22 -15.25 1.29
N GLU A 254 15.63 -16.37 0.90
CA GLU A 254 14.78 -16.50 -0.29
C GLU A 254 13.48 -15.69 -0.21
N TRP A 255 13.06 -15.33 1.00
CA TRP A 255 11.80 -14.63 1.28
C TRP A 255 12.00 -13.20 1.74
N ARG A 256 13.13 -12.88 2.38
CA ARG A 256 13.45 -11.56 2.93
C ARG A 256 13.24 -10.46 1.89
N ASP A 257 13.87 -10.57 0.73
CA ASP A 257 13.83 -9.52 -0.29
C ASP A 257 12.42 -9.34 -0.85
N LEU A 258 11.64 -10.42 -0.96
CA LEU A 258 10.26 -10.38 -1.43
C LEU A 258 9.34 -9.70 -0.43
N LEU A 259 9.54 -10.00 0.84
CA LEU A 259 8.80 -9.40 1.94
C LEU A 259 9.13 -7.92 2.04
N LEU A 260 10.42 -7.55 2.03
CA LEU A 260 10.85 -6.15 2.04
C LEU A 260 10.33 -5.40 0.80
N GLN A 261 10.42 -5.99 -0.40
CA GLN A 261 9.88 -5.38 -1.62
C GLN A 261 8.37 -5.17 -1.51
N ARG A 262 7.63 -6.14 -0.96
CA ARG A 262 6.17 -6.04 -0.81
C ARG A 262 5.74 -4.92 0.12
N HIS A 263 6.56 -4.59 1.11
CA HIS A 263 6.26 -3.62 2.18
C HIS A 263 7.09 -2.33 2.08
N GLY A 264 7.64 -2.02 0.90
CA GLY A 264 8.38 -0.78 0.66
C GLY A 264 9.64 -0.62 1.52
N GLY A 265 10.33 -1.72 1.82
CA GLY A 265 11.55 -1.76 2.62
C GLY A 265 11.35 -1.73 4.13
N LYS A 266 10.09 -1.74 4.61
CA LYS A 266 9.81 -1.80 6.05
C LYS A 266 10.34 -3.09 6.67
N THR A 267 10.88 -2.96 7.87
CA THR A 267 11.40 -4.07 8.68
C THR A 267 10.41 -4.54 9.74
N THR A 268 9.23 -3.93 9.80
CA THR A 268 8.14 -4.28 10.71
C THR A 268 6.91 -4.75 9.94
N PRO A 269 6.08 -5.63 10.53
CA PRO A 269 4.86 -6.11 9.88
C PRO A 269 3.87 -4.97 9.64
N PRO A 270 2.94 -5.13 8.68
CA PRO A 270 1.90 -4.15 8.43
C PRO A 270 1.01 -3.97 9.66
N GLU A 271 0.77 -2.71 10.03
CA GLU A 271 0.05 -2.35 11.26
C GLU A 271 -1.47 -2.53 11.12
N TYR A 272 -2.03 -2.33 9.91
CA TYR A 272 -3.48 -2.25 9.74
C TYR A 272 -4.09 -3.64 9.59
N TRP A 273 -5.16 -3.89 10.35
CA TRP A 273 -5.98 -5.10 10.28
C TRP A 273 -7.25 -4.78 9.52
N HIS A 274 -7.18 -4.94 8.20
CA HIS A 274 -8.20 -4.40 7.31
C HIS A 274 -8.50 -5.29 6.11
N THR A 275 -9.65 -4.99 5.50
CA THR A 275 -9.96 -5.31 4.12
C THR A 275 -10.09 -4.01 3.33
N THR A 276 -9.78 -4.04 2.04
CA THR A 276 -10.12 -2.94 1.13
C THR A 276 -11.54 -3.15 0.62
N LEU A 277 -12.43 -2.19 0.86
CA LEU A 277 -13.81 -2.21 0.38
C LEU A 277 -13.93 -1.61 -1.01
N LEU A 278 -13.17 -0.56 -1.29
CA LEU A 278 -13.23 0.18 -2.55
C LEU A 278 -11.83 0.70 -2.90
N ARG A 279 -11.46 0.55 -4.16
CA ARG A 279 -10.32 1.23 -4.78
C ARG A 279 -10.81 2.12 -5.90
N TYR A 280 -10.28 3.33 -5.97
CA TYR A 280 -10.68 4.29 -6.98
C TYR A 280 -9.51 4.63 -7.88
N ARG A 281 -9.67 4.47 -9.21
CA ARG A 281 -8.57 4.60 -10.19
C ARG A 281 -8.19 6.05 -10.50
N SER A 282 -8.12 6.88 -9.46
CA SER A 282 -7.64 8.26 -9.47
C SER A 282 -6.75 8.49 -8.23
N THR A 283 -6.17 9.68 -8.10
CA THR A 283 -5.39 10.06 -6.91
C THR A 283 -6.26 10.32 -5.69
N SER A 284 -7.56 10.55 -5.89
CA SER A 284 -8.51 10.83 -4.82
C SER A 284 -9.91 10.27 -5.10
N LEU A 285 -10.66 10.00 -4.03
CA LEU A 285 -12.08 9.67 -4.08
C LEU A 285 -12.92 10.87 -4.59
N PRO A 286 -14.02 10.62 -5.31
CA PRO A 286 -15.00 11.65 -5.66
C PRO A 286 -15.75 12.15 -4.42
N ASP A 287 -16.28 13.37 -4.48
CA ASP A 287 -16.97 14.03 -3.36
C ASP A 287 -18.10 13.19 -2.75
N THR A 288 -18.87 12.48 -3.59
CA THR A 288 -19.92 11.56 -3.13
C THR A 288 -19.38 10.49 -2.16
N LEU A 289 -18.21 9.92 -2.45
CA LEU A 289 -17.59 8.91 -1.58
C LEU A 289 -16.92 9.54 -0.35
N LYS A 290 -16.33 10.74 -0.49
CA LYS A 290 -15.78 11.51 0.65
C LYS A 290 -16.87 11.88 1.66
N SER A 291 -18.04 12.32 1.19
CA SER A 291 -19.22 12.61 2.01
C SER A 291 -19.73 11.34 2.68
N TYR A 292 -19.92 10.26 1.92
CA TYR A 292 -20.36 8.98 2.50
C TYR A 292 -19.42 8.49 3.61
N PHE A 293 -18.11 8.58 3.40
CA PHE A 293 -17.13 8.23 4.43
C PHE A 293 -17.31 9.10 5.68
N THR A 294 -17.41 10.41 5.52
CA THR A 294 -17.55 11.36 6.65
C THR A 294 -18.78 11.06 7.50
N ASP A 295 -19.90 10.74 6.85
CA ASP A 295 -21.16 10.42 7.53
C ASP A 295 -21.14 9.05 8.24
N ASN A 296 -20.26 8.14 7.81
CA ASN A 296 -20.25 6.75 8.26
C ASN A 296 -18.99 6.33 9.05
N MET A 297 -17.96 7.18 9.16
CA MET A 297 -16.67 6.81 9.77
C MET A 297 -16.74 6.44 11.26
N HIS A 298 -17.78 6.91 11.96
CA HIS A 298 -18.00 6.60 13.36
C HIS A 298 -18.79 5.31 13.60
N ARG A 299 -19.40 4.74 12.55
CA ARG A 299 -20.21 3.51 12.67
C ARG A 299 -19.33 2.31 13.01
N ARG A 300 -19.97 1.28 13.60
CA ARG A 300 -19.37 -0.01 13.89
C ARG A 300 -20.06 -1.10 13.09
N TYR A 301 -19.27 -1.90 12.38
CA TYR A 301 -19.71 -2.97 11.48
C TYR A 301 -19.51 -4.36 12.09
N GLY A 302 -19.52 -4.42 13.42
CA GLY A 302 -19.41 -5.65 14.20
C GLY A 302 -18.01 -6.25 14.15
N ALA A 303 -17.99 -7.58 13.97
CA ALA A 303 -16.80 -8.40 13.97
C ALA A 303 -16.84 -9.42 12.83
N ILE A 304 -15.68 -9.96 12.52
CA ILE A 304 -15.47 -11.06 11.58
C ILE A 304 -14.52 -12.08 12.19
N SER A 305 -14.66 -13.34 11.79
CA SER A 305 -13.76 -14.40 12.20
C SER A 305 -13.58 -15.42 11.07
N GLY A 306 -12.45 -16.11 11.08
CA GLY A 306 -12.18 -17.24 10.21
C GLY A 306 -10.79 -17.83 10.44
N ASP A 307 -10.47 -18.87 9.68
CA ASP A 307 -9.18 -19.54 9.76
C ASP A 307 -8.16 -18.88 8.83
N ILE A 308 -7.02 -18.50 9.41
CA ILE A 308 -5.86 -17.99 8.71
C ILE A 308 -5.34 -19.09 7.79
N ARG A 309 -5.31 -18.79 6.50
CA ARG A 309 -4.77 -19.67 5.46
C ARG A 309 -3.61 -18.99 4.75
N LEU A 310 -2.64 -19.77 4.33
CA LEU A 310 -1.65 -19.37 3.35
C LEU A 310 -2.28 -19.56 1.95
N VAL A 311 -2.27 -18.51 1.13
CA VAL A 311 -2.97 -18.52 -0.16
C VAL A 311 -2.15 -17.88 -1.27
N PHE A 312 -2.36 -18.41 -2.47
CA PHE A 312 -1.89 -17.85 -3.72
C PHE A 312 -3.08 -17.20 -4.42
N ALA A 313 -3.04 -15.87 -4.55
CA ALA A 313 -4.22 -15.11 -4.93
C ALA A 313 -3.87 -13.87 -5.76
N VAL A 314 -4.79 -13.49 -6.64
CA VAL A 314 -4.83 -12.14 -7.21
C VAL A 314 -5.20 -11.11 -6.13
N TYR A 315 -4.96 -9.83 -6.40
CA TYR A 315 -5.09 -8.75 -5.40
C TYR A 315 -6.45 -8.67 -4.69
N ASN A 316 -7.54 -9.06 -5.37
CA ASN A 316 -8.88 -9.03 -4.81
C ASN A 316 -9.31 -10.35 -4.19
N TRP A 317 -8.46 -11.38 -4.16
CA TRP A 317 -8.79 -12.73 -3.69
C TRP A 317 -9.97 -13.37 -4.43
N ALA A 318 -10.11 -13.09 -5.72
CA ALA A 318 -10.95 -13.93 -6.56
C ALA A 318 -10.33 -15.34 -6.65
N TYR A 319 -11.07 -16.35 -6.21
CA TYR A 319 -10.70 -17.77 -6.31
C TYR A 319 -9.29 -18.11 -5.80
N PRO A 320 -8.96 -17.84 -4.53
CA PRO A 320 -7.62 -18.06 -4.00
C PRO A 320 -7.30 -19.56 -3.91
N GLU A 321 -6.09 -19.94 -4.32
CA GLU A 321 -5.58 -21.29 -4.13
C GLU A 321 -4.96 -21.40 -2.73
N THR A 322 -5.41 -22.37 -1.93
CA THR A 322 -4.82 -22.59 -0.59
C THR A 322 -3.51 -23.36 -0.73
N ILE A 323 -2.45 -22.80 -0.18
CA ILE A 323 -1.16 -23.50 -0.05
C ILE A 323 -1.21 -24.32 1.23
N THR A 324 -1.18 -25.65 1.09
CA THR A 324 -1.16 -26.55 2.25
C THR A 324 0.06 -26.26 3.12
N VAL A 325 -0.19 -26.06 4.42
CA VAL A 325 0.80 -25.90 5.48
C VAL A 325 0.80 -27.17 6.31
#